data_AF-D8IDM3-F1
#
_entry.id   AF-D8IDM3-F1
#
_cell.length_a   1.000
_cell.length_b   1.000
_cell.length_c   1.000
_cell.angle_alpha   90.00
_cell.angle_beta   90.00
_cell.angle_gamma   90.00
#
_symmetry.space_group_name_H-M   'P 1'
#
loop_
_entity.id
_entity.type
_entity.pdbx_description
1 polymer ?
#
loop_
_entity_poly.entity_id
_entity_poly.type
_entity_poly.pdbx_seq_one_letter_code
_entity_poly.pdbx_strand_id
1 'polypeptide(L)'
;MDKIFDSKKDKASIHNGVSQIIGVSNIEEAIETAKNLQKEGIDCIELCGGFGEEGAKKIIEATENKIAVGFVIHLKEQDDIYKRLFSH
;
A
#
# COMPACT_ATOMS: atom_id res chain seq x y z
N MET A 1 4.25 -19.84 -2.32
CA MET A 1 4.18 -18.59 -3.10
C MET A 1 5.50 -17.91 -2.93
N ASP A 2 6.32 -17.86 -3.98
CA ASP A 2 7.53 -17.04 -3.96
C ASP A 2 7.13 -15.58 -3.77
N LYS A 3 7.87 -14.86 -2.92
CA LYS A 3 7.62 -13.44 -2.68
C LYS A 3 7.90 -12.66 -3.98
N ILE A 4 6.84 -12.20 -4.64
CA ILE A 4 6.93 -11.47 -5.92
C ILE A 4 7.53 -10.07 -5.73
N PHE A 5 7.37 -9.48 -4.53
CA PHE A 5 7.92 -8.18 -4.16
C PHE A 5 8.79 -8.26 -2.89
N ASP A 6 9.77 -7.37 -2.79
CA ASP A 6 10.68 -7.19 -1.65
C ASP A 6 10.77 -5.68 -1.38
N SER A 7 10.26 -5.24 -0.23
CA SER A 7 10.22 -3.82 0.12
C SER A 7 11.59 -3.17 0.12
N LYS A 8 12.69 -3.91 0.26
CA LYS A 8 14.03 -3.33 0.28
C LYS A 8 14.60 -3.12 -1.12
N LYS A 9 14.08 -3.82 -2.14
CA LYS A 9 14.59 -3.80 -3.51
C LYS A 9 13.63 -3.13 -4.47
N ASP A 10 12.34 -3.41 -4.33
CA ASP A 10 11.30 -2.97 -5.25
C ASP A 10 10.78 -1.60 -4.85
N LYS A 11 11.64 -0.59 -4.99
CA LYS A 11 11.32 0.81 -4.71
C LYS A 11 11.66 1.72 -5.90
N ALA A 12 10.80 2.72 -6.11
CA ALA A 12 11.08 3.84 -6.99
C ALA A 12 10.67 5.16 -6.31
N SER A 13 11.36 6.25 -6.62
CA SER A 13 11.05 7.57 -6.08
C SER A 13 11.21 8.67 -7.12
N ILE A 14 10.44 9.74 -6.95
CA ILE A 14 10.53 10.97 -7.75
C ILE A 14 10.74 12.17 -6.83
N HIS A 15 11.27 13.25 -7.38
CA HIS A 15 11.53 14.50 -6.66
C HIS A 15 12.27 14.29 -5.33
N ASN A 16 13.39 13.56 -5.36
CA ASN A 16 14.21 13.28 -4.17
C ASN A 16 13.45 12.61 -3.01
N GLY A 17 12.49 11.74 -3.31
CA GLY A 17 11.77 10.98 -2.30
C GLY A 17 10.46 11.60 -1.83
N VAL A 18 10.05 12.75 -2.39
CA VAL A 18 8.74 13.36 -2.11
C VAL A 18 7.59 12.41 -2.42
N SER A 19 7.71 11.60 -3.47
CA SER A 19 6.76 10.52 -3.74
C SER A 19 7.50 9.22 -4.00
N GLN A 20 7.02 8.15 -3.38
CA GLN A 20 7.66 6.84 -3.39
C GLN A 20 6.63 5.77 -3.74
N ILE A 21 7.06 4.77 -4.52
CA ILE A 21 6.32 3.54 -4.79
C ILE A 21 7.15 2.40 -4.21
N ILE A 22 6.55 1.59 -3.33
CA ILE A 22 7.22 0.49 -2.64
C ILE A 22 6.39 -0.78 -2.81
N GLY A 23 6.97 -1.79 -3.45
CA GLY A 23 6.41 -3.13 -3.53
C GLY A 23 6.60 -3.88 -2.21
N VAL A 24 5.57 -4.57 -1.72
CA VAL A 24 5.63 -5.34 -0.47
C VAL A 24 5.03 -6.73 -0.71
N SER A 25 5.59 -7.76 -0.07
CA SER A 25 5.18 -9.15 -0.28
C SER A 25 3.92 -9.55 0.48
N ASN A 26 3.63 -8.89 1.61
CA ASN A 26 2.51 -9.20 2.48
C ASN A 26 2.17 -8.01 3.39
N ILE A 27 1.12 -8.18 4.19
CA ILE A 27 0.63 -7.14 5.09
C ILE A 27 1.60 -6.85 6.23
N GLU A 28 2.34 -7.84 6.72
CA GLU A 28 3.33 -7.63 7.79
C GLU A 28 4.47 -6.71 7.32
N GLU A 29 4.96 -6.94 6.10
CA GLU A 29 5.98 -6.09 5.47
C GLU A 29 5.44 -4.69 5.14
N ALA A 30 4.16 -4.58 4.74
CA ALA A 30 3.50 -3.30 4.56
C ALA A 30 3.43 -2.50 5.87
N ILE A 31 3.10 -3.17 6.99
CA ILE A 31 3.07 -2.57 8.33
C ILE A 31 4.46 -2.08 8.75
N GLU A 32 5.50 -2.89 8.55
CA GLU A 32 6.88 -2.48 8.87
C GLU A 32 7.31 -1.28 8.02
N THR A 33 7.01 -1.33 6.72
CA THR A 33 7.29 -0.24 5.79
C THR A 33 6.58 1.04 6.20
N ALA A 34 5.29 0.98 6.53
CA ALA A 34 4.50 2.13 6.95
C ALA A 34 5.06 2.80 8.22
N LYS A 35 5.44 2.00 9.23
CA LYS A 35 6.08 2.50 10.46
C LYS A 35 7.40 3.20 10.18
N ASN A 36 8.18 2.70 9.23
CA ASN A 36 9.45 3.32 8.86
C ASN A 36 9.24 4.63 8.10
N LEU A 37 8.33 4.65 7.12
CA LEU A 37 7.98 5.87 6.39
C LEU A 37 7.43 6.96 7.33
N GLN A 38 6.62 6.59 8.32
CA GLN A 38 6.14 7.53 9.34
C GLN A 38 7.30 8.17 10.12
N LYS A 39 8.32 7.40 10.50
CA LYS A 39 9.52 7.93 11.17
C LYS A 39 10.35 8.83 10.26
N GLU A 40 10.33 8.56 8.95
CA GLU A 40 10.95 9.40 7.92
C GLU A 40 10.17 10.69 7.64
N GLY A 41 8.94 10.81 8.15
CA GLY A 41 8.14 12.04 8.11
C GLY A 41 7.28 12.19 6.86
N ILE A 42 6.80 11.10 6.27
CA ILE A 42 5.82 11.19 5.18
C ILE A 42 4.47 11.72 5.67
N ASP A 43 3.75 12.41 4.78
CA ASP A 43 2.43 12.95 5.08
C ASP A 43 1.29 11.94 4.88
N CYS A 44 1.43 11.05 3.89
CA CYS A 44 0.38 10.10 3.52
C CYS A 44 0.88 8.79 2.90
N ILE A 45 0.09 7.72 3.06
CA ILE A 45 0.25 6.42 2.40
C ILE A 45 -1.00 6.13 1.57
N GLU A 46 -0.82 5.87 0.28
CA GLU A 46 -1.87 5.35 -0.61
C GLU A 46 -1.61 3.88 -0.91
N LEU A 47 -2.57 3.01 -0.58
CA LEU A 47 -2.45 1.57 -0.76
C LEU A 47 -3.08 1.11 -2.09
N CYS A 48 -2.46 0.12 -2.71
CA CYS A 48 -3.09 -0.60 -3.83
C CYS A 48 -4.42 -1.22 -3.38
N GLY A 49 -5.41 -1.29 -4.28
CA GLY A 49 -6.74 -1.83 -3.95
C GLY A 49 -6.74 -3.28 -3.46
N GLY A 50 -5.69 -4.06 -3.76
CA GLY A 50 -5.52 -5.42 -3.26
C GLY A 50 -5.40 -5.53 -1.73
N PHE A 51 -5.06 -4.44 -1.03
CA PHE A 51 -5.09 -4.40 0.43
C PHE A 51 -6.50 -4.40 1.01
N GLY A 52 -7.45 -3.84 0.27
CA GLY A 52 -8.81 -3.60 0.72
C GLY A 52 -8.89 -2.75 2.01
N GLU A 53 -10.10 -2.65 2.55
CA GLU A 53 -10.37 -1.89 3.76
C GLU A 53 -9.68 -2.48 5.00
N GLU A 54 -9.61 -3.81 5.09
CA GLU A 54 -8.92 -4.54 6.17
C GLU A 54 -7.43 -4.20 6.24
N GLY A 55 -6.74 -4.20 5.10
CA GLY A 55 -5.33 -3.82 5.03
C GLY A 55 -5.12 -2.36 5.40
N ALA A 56 -5.97 -1.46 4.89
CA ALA A 56 -5.91 -0.05 5.24
C ALA A 56 -6.05 0.20 6.75
N LYS A 57 -7.01 -0.46 7.42
CA LYS A 57 -7.18 -0.37 8.89
C LYS A 57 -5.94 -0.81 9.65
N LYS A 58 -5.28 -1.89 9.23
CA LYS A 58 -4.04 -2.36 9.86
C LYS A 58 -2.91 -1.34 9.72
N ILE A 59 -2.81 -0.65 8.58
CA ILE A 59 -1.81 0.40 8.37
C ILE A 59 -2.14 1.65 9.21
N ILE A 60 -3.42 2.04 9.31
CA ILE A 60 -3.87 3.14 10.20
C ILE A 60 -3.49 2.84 11.65
N GLU A 61 -3.78 1.64 12.13
CA GLU A 61 -3.42 1.21 13.49
C GLU A 61 -1.90 1.20 13.69
N ALA A 62 -1.16 0.62 12.75
CA ALA A 62 0.30 0.54 12.80
C ALA A 62 0.98 1.91 12.85
N THR A 63 0.35 2.92 12.26
CA THR A 63 0.85 4.30 12.21
C THR A 63 0.26 5.17 13.32
N GLU A 64 -0.48 4.56 14.26
CA GLU A 64 -1.16 5.21 15.37
C GLU A 64 -2.11 6.34 14.91
N ASN A 65 -2.64 6.22 13.68
CA ASN A 65 -3.49 7.23 13.05
C ASN A 65 -2.85 8.64 12.98
N LYS A 66 -1.51 8.71 12.86
CA LYS A 66 -0.76 9.99 12.80
C LYS A 66 -0.46 10.47 11.38
N ILE A 67 -0.68 9.63 10.36
CA ILE A 67 -0.52 9.98 8.94
C ILE A 67 -1.79 9.62 8.17
N ALA A 68 -2.04 10.30 7.06
CA ALA A 68 -3.20 9.99 6.22
C ALA A 68 -3.01 8.65 5.50
N VAL A 69 -4.03 7.79 5.50
CA VAL A 69 -3.99 6.49 4.82
C VAL A 69 -5.21 6.36 3.91
N GLY A 70 -4.95 6.18 2.62
CA GLY A 70 -5.95 5.92 1.57
C GLY A 70 -5.72 4.57 0.89
N PHE A 71 -6.72 4.10 0.15
CA PHE A 71 -6.58 2.93 -0.71
C PHE A 71 -7.43 3.06 -1.96
N VAL A 72 -6.94 2.46 -3.06
CA VAL A 72 -7.60 2.55 -4.36
C VAL A 72 -8.84 1.66 -4.39
N ILE A 73 -9.99 2.25 -4.73
CA ILE A 73 -11.22 1.54 -5.08
C ILE A 73 -11.64 1.88 -6.51
N HIS A 74 -12.41 1.00 -7.13
CA HIS A 74 -13.05 1.26 -8.41
C HIS A 74 -14.53 1.59 -8.24
N LEU A 75 -15.08 2.30 -9.21
CA LEU A 75 -16.52 2.56 -9.28
C LEU A 75 -17.27 1.28 -9.69
N LYS A 76 -18.55 1.20 -9.31
CA LYS A 76 -19.38 0.00 -9.55
C LYS A 76 -19.51 -0.35 -11.02
N GLU A 77 -19.43 0.62 -11.93
CA GLU A 77 -19.51 0.35 -13.38
C GLU A 77 -18.30 -0.46 -13.89
N GLN A 78 -17.24 -0.63 -13.09
CA GLN A 78 -16.07 -1.44 -13.41
C GLN A 78 -16.06 -2.83 -12.76
N ASP A 79 -17.07 -3.19 -11.97
CA ASP A 79 -17.11 -4.46 -11.22
C ASP A 79 -16.84 -5.69 -12.11
N ASP A 80 -17.48 -5.77 -13.28
CA ASP A 80 -17.34 -6.91 -14.19
C ASP A 80 -15.97 -6.97 -14.88
N ILE A 81 -15.30 -5.82 -15.05
CA ILE A 81 -13.94 -5.76 -15.58
C ILE A 81 -12.95 -6.23 -14.51
N TYR A 82 -13.08 -5.72 -13.29
CA TYR A 82 -12.25 -6.14 -12.15
C TYR A 82 -12.41 -7.63 -11.85
N LYS A 83 -13.65 -8.14 -11.80
CA LYS A 83 -13.91 -9.56 -11.60
C LYS A 83 -13.19 -10.40 -12.65
N ARG A 84 -13.30 -10.07 -13.94
CA ARG A 84 -12.63 -10.83 -15.02
C ARG A 84 -11.11 -10.77 -14.95
N LEU A 85 -10.54 -9.61 -14.58
CA LEU A 85 -9.09 -9.42 -14.55
C LEU A 85 -8.44 -10.17 -13.36
N PHE A 86 -9.13 -10.27 -12.23
CA PHE A 86 -8.57 -10.78 -10.97
C PHE A 86 -9.19 -12.10 -10.48
N SER A 87 -10.01 -12.78 -11.29
CA SER A 87 -10.65 -14.07 -10.95
C SER A 87 -9.75 -15.31 -11.11
N HIS A 88 -8.43 -15.15 -11.19
CA HIS A 88 -7.48 -16.24 -11.41
C HIS A 88 -6.68 -16.58 -10.15
#